data_AF-A0A9Q4IRT6-F1
#
_entry.id   AF-A0A9Q4IRT6-F1
#
_cell.length_a   1.000
_cell.length_b   1.000
_cell.length_c   1.000
_cell.angle_alpha   90.00
_cell.angle_beta   90.00
_cell.angle_gamma   90.00
#
_symmetry.space_group_name_H-M   'P 1'
#
loop_
_entity.id
_entity.type
_entity.pdbx_description
1 polymer ?
#
loop_
_entity_poly.entity_id
_entity_poly.type
_entity_poly.pdbx_seq_one_letter_code
_entity_poly.pdbx_strand_id
1 'polypeptide(L)'
;METTLAVMERQQQFDFQKNGIEVMNFETLQRTYKENDIYNNPVQGIYHYQVIRRMMDICEKYNLDYEVEEIFAAQNRNKTQPGVSILPQVEQTHGEKAVEAHILRRIFATIRIKDWETDELTTTLVVAYHQDGIQAAIGPCVLICHNQCILSPERSVCNYGKKKVSTEEVFETVDGWLANFEVNMNEDIERIQRLKRRVISMEEIYMYIGLLTALRVSHDSSDRNLSSSVETYPLNQGQISIFTEEVLKLAMTKGQITAWELYNIATEIYKPGKTDFPALIPQNGAMAELLLSHLPEAAEVQDAVPVS
;
A
#
# COMPACT_ATOMS: atom_id res chain seq x y z
N MET A 1 -9.35 27.65 1.12
CA MET A 1 -8.56 27.76 2.35
C MET A 1 -9.45 27.31 3.49
N GLU A 2 -9.24 26.11 4.02
CA GLU A 2 -9.89 25.68 5.25
C GLU A 2 -9.36 26.52 6.41
N THR A 3 -10.26 27.00 7.26
CA THR A 3 -9.92 27.77 8.46
C THR A 3 -9.19 26.89 9.47
N THR A 4 -8.18 27.44 10.17
CA THR A 4 -7.39 26.73 11.21
C THR A 4 -8.27 26.04 12.26
N LEU A 5 -9.45 26.60 12.56
CA LEU A 5 -10.46 25.97 13.43
C LEU A 5 -11.00 24.64 12.88
N ALA A 6 -11.26 24.56 11.57
CA ALA A 6 -11.80 23.36 10.93
C ALA A 6 -10.77 22.22 10.83
N VAL A 7 -9.48 22.58 10.71
CA VAL A 7 -8.36 21.62 10.78
C VAL A 7 -8.19 21.10 12.21
N MET A 8 -8.31 21.96 13.22
CA MET A 8 -8.27 21.57 14.64
C MET A 8 -9.49 20.74 15.07
N GLU A 9 -10.69 21.06 14.58
CA GLU A 9 -11.92 20.28 14.83
C GLU A 9 -11.86 18.88 14.19
N ARG A 10 -11.30 18.75 12.97
CA ARG A 10 -11.04 17.43 12.34
C ARG A 10 -10.04 16.56 13.10
N GLN A 11 -9.15 17.16 13.88
CA GLN A 11 -8.22 16.42 14.76
C GLN A 11 -8.82 16.08 16.13
N GLN A 12 -10.07 16.47 16.39
CA GLN A 12 -10.79 16.16 17.63
C GLN A 12 -11.96 15.20 17.44
N GLN A 13 -12.51 15.09 16.24
CA GLN A 13 -13.64 14.20 15.94
C GLN A 13 -13.43 13.38 14.67
N PHE A 14 -13.96 12.16 14.66
CA PHE A 14 -14.07 11.33 13.46
C PHE A 14 -15.52 11.09 13.07
N ASP A 15 -15.84 11.15 11.78
CA ASP A 15 -17.19 10.87 11.26
C ASP A 15 -17.16 9.77 10.21
N PHE A 16 -16.95 8.53 10.66
CA PHE A 16 -16.95 7.37 9.79
C PHE A 16 -18.33 7.01 9.19
N GLN A 17 -19.41 7.66 9.64
CA GLN A 17 -20.72 7.51 9.03
C GLN A 17 -20.81 8.33 7.73
N LYS A 18 -20.24 9.53 7.76
CA LYS A 18 -20.15 10.41 6.60
C LYS A 18 -18.99 10.03 5.68
N ASN A 19 -17.84 9.68 6.26
CA ASN A 19 -16.60 9.41 5.55
C ASN A 19 -16.24 7.92 5.65
N GLY A 20 -16.00 7.24 4.53
CA GLY A 20 -15.54 5.84 4.59
C GLY A 20 -14.14 5.68 5.20
N ILE A 21 -13.37 6.78 5.20
CA ILE A 21 -11.99 6.90 5.64
C ILE A 21 -11.81 8.22 6.37
N GLU A 22 -11.01 8.21 7.42
CA GLU A 22 -10.54 9.41 8.11
C GLU A 22 -9.01 9.47 8.07
N VAL A 23 -8.48 10.67 7.87
CA VAL A 23 -7.03 10.95 7.87
C VAL A 23 -6.67 11.65 9.18
N MET A 24 -5.54 11.26 9.79
CA MET A 24 -5.09 11.81 11.06
C MET A 24 -3.58 11.93 11.14
N ASN A 25 -3.08 12.71 12.10
CA ASN A 25 -1.67 12.71 12.47
C ASN A 25 -1.38 11.65 13.54
N PHE A 26 -0.09 11.42 13.79
CA PHE A 26 0.37 10.42 14.76
C PHE A 26 -0.15 10.68 16.18
N GLU A 27 -0.14 11.94 16.62
CA GLU A 27 -0.62 12.35 17.96
C GLU A 27 -2.11 12.06 18.15
N THR A 28 -2.93 12.30 17.13
CA THR A 28 -4.35 12.00 17.12
C THR A 28 -4.57 10.50 17.18
N LEU A 29 -3.79 9.72 16.42
CA LEU A 29 -3.85 8.27 16.46
C LEU A 29 -3.54 7.70 17.86
N GLN A 30 -2.60 8.30 18.60
CA GLN A 30 -2.24 7.89 19.96
C GLN A 30 -3.34 8.13 21.00
N ARG A 31 -4.20 9.13 20.74
CA ARG A 31 -5.34 9.48 21.60
C ARG A 31 -6.53 8.55 21.42
N THR A 32 -6.61 7.81 20.31
CA THR A 32 -7.72 6.89 20.07
C THR A 32 -7.75 5.74 21.07
N TYR A 33 -8.90 5.10 21.19
CA TYR A 33 -9.12 4.09 22.21
C TYR A 33 -8.19 2.88 22.01
N LYS A 34 -7.57 2.45 23.10
CA LYS A 34 -6.64 1.30 23.15
C LYS A 34 -7.43 0.04 23.44
N GLU A 35 -7.57 -0.82 22.43
CA GLU A 35 -8.29 -2.08 22.58
C GLU A 35 -7.44 -3.14 23.30
N ASN A 36 -7.94 -3.62 24.44
CA ASN A 36 -7.27 -4.60 25.28
C ASN A 36 -8.02 -5.93 25.34
N ASP A 37 -7.27 -7.02 25.55
CA ASP A 37 -7.81 -8.34 25.88
C ASP A 37 -8.29 -8.42 27.34
N ILE A 38 -8.78 -9.60 27.75
CA ILE A 38 -9.28 -9.84 29.12
C ILE A 38 -8.19 -9.74 30.20
N TYR A 39 -6.91 -9.76 29.81
CA TYR A 39 -5.76 -9.64 30.70
C TYR A 39 -5.17 -8.22 30.67
N ASN A 40 -5.86 -7.28 30.03
CA ASN A 40 -5.45 -5.88 29.87
C ASN A 40 -4.19 -5.68 29.00
N ASN A 41 -3.89 -6.62 28.10
CA ASN A 41 -2.84 -6.49 27.08
C ASN A 41 -3.44 -6.01 25.75
N PRO A 42 -2.65 -5.40 24.84
CA PRO A 42 -3.14 -5.09 23.50
C PRO A 42 -3.67 -6.34 22.80
N VAL A 43 -4.84 -6.25 22.13
CA VAL A 43 -5.48 -7.41 21.49
C VAL A 43 -4.59 -8.13 20.48
N GLN A 44 -3.74 -7.40 19.74
CA GLN A 44 -2.79 -7.97 18.78
C GLN A 44 -1.36 -8.08 19.33
N GLY A 45 -1.19 -7.99 20.65
CA GLY A 45 0.12 -7.93 21.31
C GLY A 45 0.86 -6.60 21.15
N ILE A 46 0.36 -5.70 20.28
CA ILE A 46 0.88 -4.35 20.05
C ILE A 46 -0.28 -3.42 19.63
N TYR A 47 -0.25 -2.15 20.05
CA TYR A 47 -1.22 -1.16 19.59
C TYR A 47 -0.85 -0.62 18.21
N HIS A 48 -1.86 -0.20 17.43
CA HIS A 48 -1.68 0.39 16.09
C HIS A 48 -0.63 1.51 16.05
N TYR A 49 -0.67 2.45 17.00
CA TYR A 49 0.28 3.56 17.05
C TYR A 49 1.71 3.11 17.42
N GLN A 50 1.85 2.03 18.18
CA GLN A 50 3.17 1.50 18.55
C GLN A 50 3.86 0.89 17.34
N VAL A 51 3.12 0.30 16.40
CA VAL A 51 3.70 -0.20 15.15
C VAL A 51 4.35 0.94 14.38
N ILE A 52 3.63 2.04 14.18
CA ILE A 52 4.16 3.22 13.47
C ILE A 52 5.35 3.79 14.24
N ARG A 53 5.26 3.92 15.57
CA ARG A 53 6.39 4.41 16.38
C ARG A 53 7.64 3.55 16.21
N ARG A 54 7.50 2.23 16.23
CA ARG A 54 8.63 1.33 16.04
C ARG A 54 9.24 1.46 14.65
N MET A 55 8.45 1.70 13.61
CA MET A 55 9.00 2.00 12.27
C MET A 55 9.77 3.33 12.27
N MET A 56 9.25 4.35 12.94
CA MET A 56 9.96 5.63 13.13
C MET A 56 11.29 5.42 13.88
N ASP A 57 11.30 4.62 14.95
CA ASP A 57 12.52 4.31 15.70
C ASP A 57 13.58 3.64 14.81
N ILE A 58 13.18 2.81 13.83
CA ILE A 58 14.11 2.21 12.86
C ILE A 58 14.64 3.29 11.90
N CYS A 59 13.81 4.20 11.41
CA CYS A 59 14.28 5.34 10.61
C CYS A 59 15.28 6.22 11.39
N GLU A 60 14.97 6.52 12.65
CA GLU A 60 15.84 7.27 13.57
C GLU A 60 17.18 6.54 13.80
N LYS A 61 17.15 5.21 13.98
CA LYS A 61 18.36 4.36 14.15
C LYS A 61 19.35 4.52 12.99
N TYR A 62 18.86 4.62 11.76
CA TYR A 62 19.69 4.78 10.57
C TYR A 62 19.92 6.24 10.16
N ASN A 63 19.47 7.20 10.97
CA ASN A 63 19.62 8.65 10.75
C ASN A 63 19.06 9.09 9.38
N LEU A 64 17.92 8.52 8.99
CA LEU A 64 17.19 8.89 7.77
C LEU A 64 16.35 10.15 8.02
N ASP A 65 16.26 11.04 7.03
CA ASP A 65 15.32 12.16 7.03
C ASP A 65 13.93 11.65 6.63
N TYR A 66 13.03 11.54 7.60
CA TYR A 66 11.70 10.98 7.37
C TYR A 66 10.59 11.85 7.94
N GLU A 67 9.39 11.66 7.39
CA GLU A 67 8.15 12.19 7.95
C GLU A 67 7.03 11.15 7.87
N VAL A 68 6.14 11.15 8.87
CA VAL A 68 4.89 10.41 8.77
C VAL A 68 3.96 11.25 7.90
N GLU A 69 3.88 10.91 6.62
CA GLU A 69 3.17 11.68 5.60
C GLU A 69 1.67 11.65 5.87
N GLU A 70 1.09 10.45 5.95
CA GLU A 70 -0.35 10.26 6.16
C GLU A 70 -0.65 9.02 6.99
N ILE A 71 -1.70 9.09 7.81
CA ILE A 71 -2.30 7.94 8.51
C ILE A 71 -3.79 7.92 8.23
N PHE A 72 -4.26 6.80 7.69
CA PHE A 72 -5.65 6.54 7.33
C PHE A 72 -6.25 5.50 8.24
N ALA A 73 -7.51 5.69 8.62
CA ALA A 73 -8.35 4.66 9.21
C ALA A 73 -9.54 4.33 8.31
N ALA A 74 -9.94 3.06 8.24
CA ALA A 74 -11.07 2.64 7.40
C ALA A 74 -12.09 1.80 8.16
N GLN A 75 -13.38 2.12 8.01
CA GLN A 75 -14.48 1.36 8.64
C GLN A 75 -14.71 -0.01 7.96
N ASN A 76 -14.49 -0.07 6.65
CA ASN A 76 -14.71 -1.22 5.75
C ASN A 76 -16.15 -1.80 5.73
N ARG A 77 -17.13 -1.14 6.36
CA ARG A 77 -18.58 -1.47 6.44
C ARG A 77 -18.92 -2.94 6.77
N ASN A 78 -17.97 -3.72 7.26
CA ASN A 78 -18.19 -5.10 7.67
C ASN A 78 -18.96 -5.13 8.99
N LYS A 79 -20.14 -5.78 8.99
CA LYS A 79 -21.04 -5.84 10.15
C LYS A 79 -20.56 -6.79 11.25
N THR A 80 -19.77 -7.81 10.93
CA THR A 80 -19.33 -8.83 11.90
C THR A 80 -18.00 -8.49 12.55
N GLN A 81 -17.09 -7.88 11.79
CA GLN A 81 -15.81 -7.39 12.28
C GLN A 81 -15.56 -5.96 11.77
N PRO A 82 -16.17 -4.95 12.41
CA PRO A 82 -16.06 -3.58 11.94
C PRO A 82 -14.62 -3.06 12.10
N GLY A 83 -14.13 -2.40 11.05
CA GLY A 83 -12.79 -1.77 11.05
C GLY A 83 -12.71 -0.58 12.02
N VAL A 84 -13.85 0.01 12.36
CA VAL A 84 -13.96 1.08 13.35
C VAL A 84 -15.16 0.85 14.26
N SER A 85 -15.02 1.13 15.54
CA SER A 85 -16.12 1.14 16.51
C SER A 85 -16.03 2.37 17.40
N ILE A 86 -17.17 2.84 17.91
CA ILE A 86 -17.23 3.95 18.86
C ILE A 86 -17.76 3.43 20.21
N LEU A 87 -17.16 3.89 21.30
CA LEU A 87 -17.57 3.53 22.65
C LEU A 87 -18.49 4.62 23.24
N PRO A 88 -19.79 4.34 23.43
CA PRO A 88 -20.75 5.36 23.89
C PRO A 88 -20.40 5.95 25.26
N GLN A 89 -19.80 5.16 26.15
CA GLN A 89 -19.40 5.61 27.49
C GLN A 89 -18.27 6.65 27.43
N VAL A 90 -17.33 6.46 26.51
CA VAL A 90 -16.21 7.40 26.31
C VAL A 90 -16.71 8.64 25.58
N GLU A 91 -17.58 8.47 24.59
CA GLU A 91 -18.23 9.56 23.86
C GLU A 91 -19.03 10.49 24.80
N GLN A 92 -19.74 9.94 25.79
CA GLN A 92 -20.43 10.75 26.80
C GLN A 92 -19.49 11.64 27.62
N THR A 93 -18.23 11.24 27.77
CA THR A 93 -17.23 11.97 28.57
C THR A 93 -16.43 12.96 27.71
N HIS A 94 -16.04 12.55 26.51
CA HIS A 94 -15.16 13.31 25.62
C HIS A 94 -15.89 14.15 24.57
N GLY A 95 -17.20 13.95 24.42
CA GLY A 95 -18.04 14.60 23.41
C GLY A 95 -18.39 13.67 22.26
N GLU A 96 -19.47 14.03 21.55
CA GLU A 96 -19.93 13.31 20.36
C GLU A 96 -18.78 13.15 19.35
N LYS A 97 -18.61 11.95 18.80
CA LYS A 97 -17.61 11.61 17.79
C LYS A 97 -16.15 11.88 18.19
N ALA A 98 -15.85 12.07 19.47
CA ALA A 98 -14.48 12.33 19.93
C ALA A 98 -13.51 11.21 19.49
N VAL A 99 -12.29 11.58 19.07
CA VAL A 99 -11.28 10.60 18.63
C VAL A 99 -10.94 9.58 19.72
N GLU A 100 -10.97 9.99 20.99
CA GLU A 100 -10.73 9.14 22.16
C GLU A 100 -11.76 8.01 22.30
N ALA A 101 -12.97 8.19 21.77
CA ALA A 101 -14.03 7.19 21.81
C ALA A 101 -13.91 6.14 20.70
N HIS A 102 -13.03 6.35 19.71
CA HIS A 102 -12.91 5.49 18.54
C HIS A 102 -11.89 4.37 18.74
N ILE A 103 -12.32 3.14 18.51
CA ILE A 103 -11.46 1.98 18.32
C ILE A 103 -11.18 1.86 16.83
N LEU A 104 -9.90 1.94 16.46
CA LEU A 104 -9.46 1.83 15.08
C LEU A 104 -8.73 0.49 14.89
N ARG A 105 -9.29 -0.37 14.03
CA ARG A 105 -8.76 -1.72 13.77
C ARG A 105 -8.25 -1.91 12.35
N ARG A 106 -8.24 -0.85 11.53
CA ARG A 106 -7.71 -0.85 10.17
C ARG A 106 -7.04 0.49 9.93
N ILE A 107 -5.73 0.50 10.10
CA ILE A 107 -4.87 1.66 9.90
C ILE A 107 -3.94 1.39 8.73
N PHE A 108 -3.73 2.40 7.90
CA PHE A 108 -2.68 2.42 6.88
C PHE A 108 -1.87 3.69 7.09
N ALA A 109 -0.56 3.56 7.19
CA ALA A 109 0.33 4.70 7.39
C ALA A 109 1.42 4.70 6.32
N THR A 110 1.76 5.89 5.85
CA THR A 110 2.86 6.13 4.92
C THR A 110 3.92 6.94 5.64
N ILE A 111 5.13 6.40 5.73
CA ILE A 111 6.32 7.08 6.23
C ILE A 111 7.18 7.40 5.01
N ARG A 112 7.31 8.68 4.68
CA ARG A 112 8.14 9.16 3.58
C ARG A 112 9.56 9.35 4.07
N ILE A 113 10.51 8.85 3.29
CA ILE A 113 11.95 8.99 3.51
C ILE A 113 12.47 9.91 2.40
N LYS A 114 12.97 11.08 2.80
CA LYS A 114 13.37 12.19 1.92
C LYS A 114 14.79 12.05 1.40
N ASP A 115 15.59 11.18 2.01
CA ASP A 115 16.90 10.82 1.49
C ASP A 115 16.79 10.41 0.03
N TRP A 116 17.56 11.09 -0.83
CA TRP A 116 17.63 10.84 -2.28
C TRP A 116 16.32 11.04 -3.05
N GLU A 117 15.39 11.80 -2.49
CA GLU A 117 14.20 12.24 -3.20
C GLU A 117 14.57 13.04 -4.47
N THR A 118 13.75 12.87 -5.50
CA THR A 118 13.83 13.59 -6.77
C THR A 118 12.51 14.33 -7.01
N ASP A 119 12.45 15.19 -8.03
CA ASP A 119 11.21 15.89 -8.41
C ASP A 119 10.05 14.94 -8.80
N GLU A 120 10.34 13.68 -9.14
CA GLU A 120 9.34 12.68 -9.55
C GLU A 120 9.05 11.65 -8.45
N LEU A 121 10.09 11.22 -7.73
CA LEU A 121 10.07 10.03 -6.88
C LEU A 121 10.64 10.32 -5.50
N THR A 122 9.97 9.80 -4.48
CA THR A 122 10.48 9.62 -3.11
C THR A 122 10.49 8.13 -2.76
N THR A 123 11.07 7.75 -1.62
CA THR A 123 10.86 6.40 -1.05
C THR A 123 9.88 6.47 0.11
N THR A 124 9.01 5.48 0.23
CA THR A 124 8.02 5.38 1.30
C THR A 124 8.04 3.98 1.92
N LEU A 125 8.01 3.94 3.24
CA LEU A 125 7.72 2.77 4.05
C LEU A 125 6.23 2.82 4.40
N VAL A 126 5.47 1.86 3.89
CA VAL A 126 4.04 1.73 4.19
C VAL A 126 3.80 0.66 5.24
N VAL A 127 2.85 0.92 6.12
CA VAL A 127 2.45 0.03 7.20
C VAL A 127 0.95 -0.11 7.21
N ALA A 128 0.46 -1.34 7.12
CA ALA A 128 -0.93 -1.66 7.38
C ALA A 128 -1.05 -2.39 8.73
N TYR A 129 -1.95 -1.94 9.58
CA TYR A 129 -2.36 -2.61 10.79
C TYR A 129 -3.85 -2.92 10.65
N HIS A 130 -4.23 -4.20 10.67
CA HIS A 130 -5.62 -4.60 10.56
C HIS A 130 -5.93 -5.82 11.41
N GLN A 131 -7.19 -6.26 11.50
CA GLN A 131 -7.60 -7.36 12.39
C GLN A 131 -6.82 -8.67 12.21
N ASP A 132 -6.39 -8.98 10.98
CA ASP A 132 -5.59 -10.18 10.72
C ASP A 132 -4.13 -10.05 11.19
N GLY A 133 -3.58 -8.83 11.29
CA GLY A 133 -2.20 -8.57 11.68
C GLY A 133 -1.60 -7.28 11.12
N ILE A 134 -0.28 -7.27 11.03
CA ILE A 134 0.57 -6.18 10.53
C ILE A 134 1.17 -6.60 9.19
N GLN A 135 1.22 -5.64 8.28
CA GLN A 135 1.97 -5.71 7.04
C GLN A 135 2.82 -4.47 6.87
N ALA A 136 4.02 -4.62 6.31
CA ALA A 136 4.85 -3.52 5.90
C ALA A 136 5.45 -3.78 4.52
N ALA A 137 5.70 -2.73 3.77
CA ALA A 137 6.45 -2.78 2.52
C ALA A 137 7.18 -1.46 2.30
N ILE A 138 8.27 -1.51 1.53
CA ILE A 138 9.05 -0.33 1.17
C ILE A 138 9.27 -0.27 -0.34
N GLY A 139 9.21 0.93 -0.89
CA GLY A 139 9.54 1.17 -2.28
C GLY A 139 9.29 2.62 -2.69
N PRO A 140 9.50 2.94 -3.98
CA PRO A 140 9.30 4.29 -4.48
C PRO A 140 7.85 4.75 -4.36
N CYS A 141 7.64 6.06 -4.27
CA CYS A 141 6.35 6.70 -4.41
C CYS A 141 6.44 7.81 -5.44
N VAL A 142 5.49 7.84 -6.37
CA VAL A 142 5.37 8.93 -7.35
C VAL A 142 4.73 10.14 -6.69
N LEU A 143 5.48 11.23 -6.53
CA LEU A 143 5.09 12.40 -5.74
C LEU A 143 3.78 13.04 -6.20
N ILE A 144 3.61 13.24 -7.52
CA ILE A 144 2.44 13.93 -8.08
C ILE A 144 1.15 13.15 -7.83
N CYS A 145 1.23 11.82 -7.88
CA CYS A 145 0.07 10.94 -7.81
C CYS A 145 -0.11 10.29 -6.43
N HIS A 146 0.88 10.38 -5.54
CA HIS A 146 0.97 9.65 -4.27
C HIS A 146 0.77 8.13 -4.49
N ASN A 147 1.43 7.58 -5.51
CA ASN A 147 1.33 6.16 -5.86
C ASN A 147 2.46 5.38 -5.23
N GLN A 148 2.13 4.52 -4.26
CA GLN A 148 3.08 3.55 -3.74
C GLN A 148 3.44 2.52 -4.82
N CYS A 149 4.73 2.35 -5.06
CA CYS A 149 5.28 1.34 -5.95
C CYS A 149 6.02 0.29 -5.12
N ILE A 150 5.53 -0.95 -5.09
CA ILE A 150 6.21 -2.09 -4.46
C ILE A 150 6.81 -2.92 -5.59
N LEU A 151 7.93 -2.44 -6.14
CA LEU A 151 8.58 -3.02 -7.31
C LEU A 151 9.41 -4.27 -6.98
N SER A 152 9.66 -4.51 -5.70
CA SER A 152 10.31 -5.71 -5.18
C SER A 152 9.35 -6.40 -4.23
N PRO A 153 8.61 -7.42 -4.69
CA PRO A 153 7.67 -8.18 -3.84
C PRO A 153 8.34 -8.76 -2.59
N GLU A 154 9.65 -9.01 -2.64
CA GLU A 154 10.50 -9.48 -1.53
C GLU A 154 10.66 -8.42 -0.43
N ARG A 155 10.45 -7.14 -0.75
CA ARG A 155 10.43 -6.02 0.19
C ARG A 155 9.02 -5.73 0.72
N SER A 156 8.32 -6.81 1.04
CA SER A 156 7.03 -6.84 1.74
C SER A 156 7.06 -7.95 2.80
N VAL A 157 6.52 -7.68 3.98
CA VAL A 157 6.48 -8.62 5.10
C VAL A 157 5.15 -8.52 5.83
N CYS A 158 4.63 -9.65 6.34
CA CYS A 158 3.43 -9.67 7.17
C CYS A 158 3.49 -10.73 8.26
N ASN A 159 2.75 -10.53 9.35
CA ASN A 159 2.64 -11.50 10.44
C ASN A 159 1.33 -12.34 10.40
N TYR A 160 0.68 -12.40 9.23
CA TYR A 160 -0.55 -13.15 9.01
C TYR A 160 -0.54 -13.87 7.65
N GLY A 161 -1.47 -14.80 7.43
CA GLY A 161 -1.52 -15.62 6.21
C GLY A 161 -0.51 -16.77 6.20
N LYS A 162 -0.21 -17.29 5.00
CA LYS A 162 0.54 -18.55 4.80
C LYS A 162 2.04 -18.42 5.10
N LYS A 163 2.67 -17.31 4.69
CA LYS A 163 4.11 -17.04 4.84
C LYS A 163 4.40 -16.03 5.95
N LYS A 164 3.60 -16.07 7.02
CA LYS A 164 3.69 -15.13 8.13
C LYS A 164 4.99 -15.28 8.91
N VAL A 165 5.48 -14.15 9.40
CA VAL A 165 6.53 -14.08 10.42
C VAL A 165 5.92 -13.65 11.76
N SER A 166 6.71 -13.65 12.84
CA SER A 166 6.31 -13.04 14.11
C SER A 166 6.28 -11.51 14.03
N THR A 167 5.64 -10.87 15.00
CA THR A 167 5.61 -9.40 15.07
C THR A 167 7.01 -8.80 15.19
N GLU A 168 7.93 -9.45 15.92
CA GLU A 168 9.31 -8.97 16.03
C GLU A 168 10.07 -9.13 14.72
N GLU A 169 9.92 -10.26 14.04
CA GLU A 169 10.53 -10.50 12.72
C GLU A 169 10.04 -9.51 11.65
N VAL A 170 8.81 -8.98 11.75
CA VAL A 170 8.35 -7.86 10.88
C VAL A 170 9.29 -6.65 11.04
N PHE A 171 9.59 -6.25 12.28
CA PHE A 171 10.46 -5.11 12.55
C PHE A 171 11.92 -5.40 12.19
N GLU A 172 12.41 -6.62 12.45
CA GLU A 172 13.75 -7.04 12.03
C GLU A 172 13.91 -7.03 10.51
N THR A 173 12.87 -7.42 9.77
CA THR A 173 12.87 -7.38 8.30
C THR A 173 12.93 -5.94 7.79
N VAL A 174 12.11 -5.05 8.35
CA VAL A 174 12.13 -3.61 8.02
C VAL A 174 13.48 -2.98 8.38
N ASP A 175 14.05 -3.36 9.53
CA ASP A 175 15.39 -2.94 9.95
C ASP A 175 16.45 -3.32 8.92
N GLY A 176 16.39 -4.55 8.38
CA GLY A 176 17.26 -5.00 7.29
C GLY A 176 17.08 -4.22 5.99
N TRP A 177 15.86 -3.82 5.63
CA TRP A 177 15.62 -2.97 4.46
C TRP A 177 16.23 -1.58 4.62
N LEU A 178 16.06 -0.96 5.79
CA LEU A 178 16.59 0.38 6.06
C LEU A 178 18.11 0.38 6.29
N ALA A 179 18.69 -0.71 6.78
CA ALA A 179 20.14 -0.92 6.81
C ALA A 179 20.78 -0.89 5.41
N ASN A 180 20.02 -1.35 4.40
CA ASN A 180 20.47 -1.44 3.00
C ASN A 180 19.73 -0.43 2.09
N PHE A 181 19.28 0.69 2.67
CA PHE A 181 18.37 1.64 2.01
C PHE A 181 18.88 2.11 0.65
N GLU A 182 20.13 2.58 0.57
CA GLU A 182 20.73 3.10 -0.67
C GLU A 182 20.77 2.04 -1.78
N VAL A 183 21.15 0.79 -1.44
CA VAL A 183 21.19 -0.32 -2.40
C VAL A 183 19.78 -0.62 -2.92
N ASN A 184 18.82 -0.79 -2.00
CA ASN A 184 17.44 -1.09 -2.34
C ASN A 184 16.82 -0.04 -3.27
N MET A 185 17.07 1.23 -2.98
CA MET A 185 16.59 2.35 -3.77
C MET A 185 17.21 2.38 -5.17
N ASN A 186 18.52 2.17 -5.28
CA ASN A 186 19.19 2.13 -6.59
C ASN A 186 18.62 1.02 -7.49
N GLU A 187 18.34 -0.15 -6.92
CA GLU A 187 17.68 -1.22 -7.67
C GLU A 187 16.27 -0.84 -8.12
N ASP A 188 15.48 -0.15 -7.27
CA ASP A 188 14.14 0.30 -7.65
C ASP A 188 14.17 1.35 -8.75
N ILE A 189 15.12 2.30 -8.69
CA ILE A 189 15.34 3.25 -9.78
C ILE A 189 15.65 2.50 -11.07
N GLU A 190 16.51 1.47 -11.03
CA GLU A 190 16.81 0.66 -12.21
C GLU A 190 15.57 -0.06 -12.76
N ARG A 191 14.75 -0.67 -11.89
CA ARG A 191 13.47 -1.30 -12.26
C ARG A 191 12.53 -0.30 -12.93
N ILE A 192 12.39 0.90 -12.38
CA ILE A 192 11.57 1.98 -12.97
C ILE A 192 12.10 2.36 -14.34
N GLN A 193 13.42 2.53 -14.50
CA GLN A 193 14.01 2.88 -15.78
C GLN A 193 13.81 1.79 -16.84
N ARG A 194 13.88 0.51 -16.45
CA ARG A 194 13.52 -0.62 -17.34
C ARG A 194 12.05 -0.56 -17.77
N LEU A 195 11.14 -0.30 -16.84
CA LEU A 195 9.71 -0.15 -17.12
C LEU A 195 9.42 1.06 -18.04
N LYS A 196 10.11 2.18 -17.84
CA LYS A 196 9.98 3.39 -18.68
C LYS A 196 10.50 3.18 -20.10
N ARG A 197 11.56 2.39 -20.27
CA ARG A 197 12.12 2.08 -21.61
C ARG A 197 11.27 1.08 -22.39
N ARG A 198 10.50 0.22 -21.73
CA ARG A 198 9.69 -0.79 -22.39
C ARG A 198 8.39 -0.19 -22.91
N VAL A 199 8.33 0.09 -24.21
CA VAL A 199 7.08 0.39 -24.93
C VAL A 199 6.28 -0.89 -25.10
N ILE A 200 4.99 -0.88 -24.78
CA ILE A 200 4.06 -2.01 -24.87
C ILE A 200 3.11 -1.79 -26.06
N SER A 201 2.95 -2.80 -26.91
CA SER A 201 2.01 -2.73 -28.03
C SER A 201 0.55 -2.90 -27.58
N MET A 202 -0.41 -2.54 -28.42
CA MET A 202 -1.84 -2.77 -28.11
C MET A 202 -2.17 -4.26 -27.97
N GLU A 203 -1.53 -5.14 -28.73
CA GLU A 203 -1.72 -6.60 -28.62
C GLU A 203 -1.26 -7.10 -27.26
N GLU A 204 -0.12 -6.60 -26.78
CA GLU A 204 0.41 -6.92 -25.46
C GLU A 204 -0.45 -6.34 -24.34
N ILE A 205 -1.01 -5.14 -24.50
CA ILE A 205 -1.99 -4.58 -23.55
C ILE A 205 -3.19 -5.52 -23.40
N TYR A 206 -3.76 -6.00 -24.51
CA TYR A 206 -4.87 -6.96 -24.46
C TYR A 206 -4.45 -8.29 -23.83
N MET A 207 -3.22 -8.74 -24.09
CA MET A 207 -2.66 -9.91 -23.41
C MET A 207 -2.58 -9.71 -21.90
N TYR A 208 -2.06 -8.57 -21.41
CA TYR A 208 -2.01 -8.28 -19.96
C TYR A 208 -3.41 -8.24 -19.34
N ILE A 209 -4.40 -7.64 -20.01
CA ILE A 209 -5.80 -7.62 -19.55
C ILE A 209 -6.36 -9.05 -19.44
N GLY A 210 -6.08 -9.89 -20.44
CA GLY A 210 -6.43 -11.31 -20.44
C GLY A 210 -5.77 -12.08 -19.30
N LEU A 211 -4.48 -11.85 -19.07
CA LEU A 211 -3.71 -12.46 -17.98
C LEU A 211 -4.24 -12.05 -16.61
N LEU A 212 -4.50 -10.75 -16.39
CA LEU A 212 -5.10 -10.24 -15.15
C LEU A 212 -6.43 -10.93 -14.85
N THR A 213 -7.27 -11.10 -15.87
CA THR A 213 -8.54 -11.83 -15.75
C THR A 213 -8.32 -13.30 -15.41
N ALA A 214 -7.40 -13.97 -16.10
CA ALA A 214 -7.09 -15.38 -15.86
C ALA A 214 -6.54 -15.63 -14.45
N LEU A 215 -5.62 -14.77 -13.97
CA LEU A 215 -5.04 -14.86 -12.63
C LEU A 215 -6.13 -14.69 -11.56
N ARG A 216 -7.01 -13.69 -11.73
CA ARG A 216 -8.11 -13.46 -10.80
C ARG A 216 -9.11 -14.61 -10.76
N VAL A 217 -9.56 -15.09 -11.92
CA VAL A 217 -10.47 -16.24 -12.00
C VAL A 217 -9.82 -17.49 -11.40
N SER A 218 -8.52 -17.68 -11.62
CA SER A 218 -7.80 -18.82 -11.08
C SER A 218 -7.79 -18.81 -9.55
N HIS A 219 -7.41 -17.69 -8.95
CA HIS A 219 -7.38 -17.52 -7.49
C HIS A 219 -8.75 -17.79 -6.83
N ASP A 220 -9.84 -17.29 -7.42
CA ASP A 220 -11.19 -17.41 -6.85
C ASP A 220 -11.92 -18.71 -7.22
N SER A 221 -11.27 -19.58 -8.00
CA SER A 221 -11.88 -20.82 -8.46
C SER A 221 -12.20 -21.76 -7.31
N SER A 222 -13.38 -22.40 -7.37
CA SER A 222 -13.71 -23.51 -6.48
C SER A 222 -12.85 -24.76 -6.71
N ASP A 223 -12.19 -24.86 -7.87
CA ASP A 223 -11.21 -25.91 -8.14
C ASP A 223 -9.90 -25.61 -7.42
N ARG A 224 -9.49 -26.51 -6.51
CA ARG A 224 -8.27 -26.38 -5.71
C ARG A 224 -7.00 -26.46 -6.53
N ASN A 225 -7.00 -27.17 -7.66
CA ASN A 225 -5.84 -27.24 -8.53
C ASN A 225 -5.58 -25.87 -9.18
N LEU A 226 -6.66 -25.15 -9.52
CA LEU A 226 -6.55 -23.83 -10.12
C LEU A 226 -6.27 -22.75 -9.06
N SER A 227 -7.02 -22.72 -7.96
CA SER A 227 -6.83 -21.71 -6.90
C SER A 227 -5.53 -21.83 -6.13
N SER A 228 -4.89 -22.99 -6.10
CA SER A 228 -3.55 -23.13 -5.51
C SER A 228 -2.42 -22.59 -6.38
N SER A 229 -2.67 -22.36 -7.68
CA SER A 229 -1.65 -21.87 -8.62
C SER A 229 -1.38 -20.37 -8.53
N VAL A 230 -2.33 -19.60 -7.98
CA VAL A 230 -2.22 -18.14 -7.83
C VAL A 230 -2.45 -17.79 -6.37
N GLU A 231 -1.39 -17.36 -5.66
CA GLU A 231 -1.50 -16.96 -4.26
C GLU A 231 -2.17 -15.58 -4.12
N THR A 232 -1.85 -14.65 -5.01
CA THR A 232 -2.43 -13.29 -5.02
C THR A 232 -2.62 -12.84 -6.47
N TYR A 233 -3.80 -12.35 -6.80
CA TYR A 233 -4.07 -11.74 -8.10
C TYR A 233 -3.75 -10.23 -8.06
N PRO A 234 -3.28 -9.61 -9.15
CA PRO A 234 -2.95 -8.17 -9.13
C PRO A 234 -4.17 -7.26 -9.05
N LEU A 235 -5.27 -7.59 -9.72
CA LEU A 235 -6.49 -6.77 -9.75
C LEU A 235 -7.74 -7.64 -9.67
N ASN A 236 -8.73 -7.21 -8.88
CA ASN A 236 -10.06 -7.82 -8.85
C ASN A 236 -10.88 -7.45 -10.08
N GLN A 237 -12.02 -8.10 -10.29
CA GLN A 237 -12.85 -7.88 -11.48
C GLN A 237 -13.22 -6.41 -11.73
N GLY A 238 -13.63 -5.68 -10.69
CA GLY A 238 -13.99 -4.26 -10.83
C GLY A 238 -12.77 -3.39 -11.12
N GLN A 239 -11.64 -3.70 -10.46
CA GLN A 239 -10.36 -3.02 -10.69
C GLN A 239 -9.82 -3.27 -12.11
N ILE A 240 -9.98 -4.48 -12.66
CA ILE A 240 -9.59 -4.80 -14.06
C ILE A 240 -10.37 -3.94 -15.05
N SER A 241 -11.67 -3.74 -14.83
CA SER A 241 -12.48 -2.87 -15.70
C SER A 241 -11.99 -1.42 -15.65
N ILE A 242 -11.72 -0.88 -14.46
CA ILE A 242 -11.18 0.49 -14.28
C ILE A 242 -9.81 0.61 -14.97
N PHE A 243 -8.91 -0.34 -14.70
CA PHE A 243 -7.58 -0.40 -15.30
C PHE A 243 -7.66 -0.40 -16.83
N THR A 244 -8.51 -1.27 -17.39
CA THR A 244 -8.70 -1.39 -18.84
C THR A 244 -9.18 -0.07 -19.45
N GLU A 245 -10.16 0.58 -18.83
CA GLU A 245 -10.69 1.85 -19.30
C GLU A 245 -9.61 2.95 -19.33
N GLU A 246 -8.84 3.09 -18.25
CA GLU A 246 -7.79 4.12 -18.15
C GLU A 246 -6.63 3.86 -19.12
N VAL A 247 -6.23 2.60 -19.31
CA VAL A 247 -5.21 2.23 -20.31
C VAL A 247 -5.68 2.57 -21.73
N LEU A 248 -6.94 2.29 -22.07
CA LEU A 248 -7.49 2.62 -23.39
C LEU A 248 -7.58 4.14 -23.62
N LYS A 249 -7.98 4.92 -22.60
CA LYS A 249 -7.96 6.38 -22.66
C LYS A 249 -6.54 6.92 -22.90
N LEU A 250 -5.55 6.37 -22.19
CA LEU A 250 -4.16 6.76 -22.40
C LEU A 250 -3.67 6.41 -23.82
N ALA A 251 -4.04 5.23 -24.34
CA ALA A 251 -3.67 4.79 -25.68
C ALA A 251 -4.19 5.75 -26.75
N MET A 252 -5.42 6.25 -26.59
CA MET A 252 -6.04 7.20 -27.51
C MET A 252 -5.36 8.56 -27.54
N THR A 253 -4.72 8.98 -26.44
CA THR A 253 -4.15 10.32 -26.28
C THR A 253 -2.66 10.38 -26.58
N LYS A 254 -1.90 9.36 -26.15
CA LYS A 254 -0.42 9.36 -26.22
C LYS A 254 0.14 8.53 -27.38
N GLY A 255 -0.61 7.56 -27.90
CA GLY A 255 -0.20 6.68 -29.00
C GLY A 255 0.87 5.63 -28.65
N GLN A 256 1.78 5.91 -27.72
CA GLN A 256 2.73 4.95 -27.17
C GLN A 256 2.57 4.85 -25.65
N ILE A 257 2.45 3.62 -25.15
CA ILE A 257 2.33 3.30 -23.73
C ILE A 257 3.56 2.52 -23.29
N THR A 258 4.11 2.87 -22.13
CA THR A 258 5.22 2.14 -21.51
C THR A 258 4.73 1.19 -20.40
N ALA A 259 5.54 0.20 -20.04
CA ALA A 259 5.23 -0.68 -18.91
C ALA A 259 5.12 0.11 -17.60
N TRP A 260 5.89 1.19 -17.44
CA TRP A 260 5.78 2.12 -16.31
C TRP A 260 4.42 2.78 -16.22
N GLU A 261 3.81 3.14 -17.35
CA GLU A 261 2.47 3.74 -17.36
C GLU A 261 1.40 2.73 -17.02
N LEU A 262 1.50 1.49 -17.53
CA LEU A 262 0.61 0.41 -17.11
C LEU A 262 0.71 0.18 -15.60
N TYR A 263 1.93 0.10 -15.07
CA TYR A 263 2.14 -0.05 -13.64
C TYR A 263 1.52 1.11 -12.85
N ASN A 264 1.76 2.35 -13.26
CA ASN A 264 1.20 3.53 -12.60
C ASN A 264 -0.33 3.56 -12.56
N ILE A 265 -0.98 3.22 -13.68
CA ILE A 265 -2.44 3.14 -13.75
C ILE A 265 -2.96 2.09 -12.76
N ALA A 266 -2.29 0.94 -12.64
CA ALA A 266 -2.66 -0.06 -11.65
C ALA A 266 -2.44 0.45 -10.20
N THR A 267 -1.31 1.11 -9.92
CA THR A 267 -1.02 1.63 -8.57
C THR A 267 -1.96 2.73 -8.10
N GLU A 268 -2.55 3.51 -9.02
CA GLU A 268 -3.58 4.50 -8.69
C GLU A 268 -4.88 3.86 -8.14
N ILE A 269 -5.07 2.57 -8.39
CA ILE A 269 -6.20 1.77 -7.88
C ILE A 269 -5.90 1.27 -6.46
N TYR A 270 -4.64 1.03 -6.12
CA TYR A 270 -4.19 0.57 -4.81
C TYR A 270 -4.13 1.71 -3.78
N LYS A 271 -5.28 2.36 -3.55
CA LYS A 271 -5.44 3.44 -2.57
C LYS A 271 -6.42 3.05 -1.46
N PRO A 272 -6.20 3.53 -0.22
CA PRO A 272 -7.19 3.41 0.84
C PRO A 272 -8.59 3.83 0.34
N GLY A 273 -9.57 2.94 0.49
CA GLY A 273 -10.98 3.21 0.16
C GLY A 273 -11.40 2.80 -1.25
N LYS A 274 -10.43 2.60 -2.15
CA LYS A 274 -10.64 1.91 -3.43
C LYS A 274 -10.32 0.42 -3.30
N THR A 275 -9.28 0.10 -2.53
CA THR A 275 -8.77 -1.26 -2.33
C THR A 275 -8.74 -1.60 -0.85
N ASP A 276 -9.03 -2.86 -0.53
CA ASP A 276 -9.05 -3.32 0.85
C ASP A 276 -7.64 -3.40 1.44
N PHE A 277 -7.46 -3.01 2.71
CA PHE A 277 -6.14 -2.82 3.32
C PHE A 277 -5.24 -4.07 3.24
N PRO A 278 -5.71 -5.28 3.60
CA PRO A 278 -4.90 -6.50 3.49
C PRO A 278 -4.48 -6.86 2.05
N ALA A 279 -5.15 -6.27 1.05
CA ALA A 279 -4.89 -6.51 -0.36
C ALA A 279 -4.02 -5.42 -1.00
N LEU A 280 -3.89 -4.23 -0.40
CA LEU A 280 -3.14 -3.10 -0.97
C LEU A 280 -1.71 -3.47 -1.35
N ILE A 281 -0.94 -4.00 -0.39
CA ILE A 281 0.47 -4.32 -0.57
C ILE A 281 0.64 -5.59 -1.42
N PRO A 282 -0.08 -6.71 -1.17
CA PRO A 282 0.09 -7.93 -1.98
C PRO A 282 -0.30 -7.76 -3.45
N GLN A 283 -1.41 -7.06 -3.74
CA GLN A 283 -1.84 -6.83 -5.12
C GLN A 283 -0.87 -5.96 -5.90
N ASN A 284 -0.30 -4.95 -5.23
CA ASN A 284 0.72 -4.08 -5.80
C ASN A 284 1.99 -4.87 -6.17
N GLY A 285 2.49 -5.70 -5.25
CA GLY A 285 3.62 -6.60 -5.52
C GLY A 285 3.34 -7.58 -6.66
N ALA A 286 2.15 -8.20 -6.69
CA ALA A 286 1.75 -9.11 -7.76
C ALA A 286 1.70 -8.42 -9.14
N MET A 287 1.30 -7.15 -9.19
CA MET A 287 1.33 -6.36 -10.43
C MET A 287 2.76 -6.09 -10.89
N ALA A 288 3.67 -5.77 -9.96
CA ALA A 288 5.08 -5.57 -10.28
C ALA A 288 5.70 -6.86 -10.83
N GLU A 289 5.46 -8.00 -10.17
CA GLU A 289 5.94 -9.31 -10.62
C GLU A 289 5.43 -9.67 -12.02
N LEU A 290 4.14 -9.45 -12.28
CA LEU A 290 3.53 -9.68 -13.59
C LEU A 290 4.24 -8.87 -14.69
N LEU A 291 4.47 -7.58 -14.48
CA LEU A 291 5.11 -6.74 -15.50
C LEU A 291 6.61 -7.02 -15.64
N LEU A 292 7.32 -7.18 -14.52
CA LEU A 292 8.77 -7.38 -14.52
C LEU A 292 9.18 -8.75 -15.10
N SER A 293 8.38 -9.80 -14.88
CA SER A 293 8.62 -11.14 -15.45
C SER A 293 8.51 -11.18 -16.98
N HIS A 294 7.84 -10.20 -17.59
CA HIS A 294 7.70 -10.07 -19.04
C HIS A 294 8.68 -9.03 -19.65
N LEU A 295 9.60 -8.50 -18.84
CA LEU A 295 10.72 -7.70 -19.33
C LEU A 295 11.93 -8.59 -19.61
N PRO A 296 12.63 -8.40 -20.74
CA PRO A 296 13.92 -9.04 -20.94
C PRO A 296 14.88 -8.68 -19.81
N GLU A 297 15.72 -9.63 -19.40
CA GLU A 297 16.83 -9.36 -18.49
C GLU A 297 17.79 -8.36 -19.15
N ALA A 298 18.48 -7.54 -18.34
CA ALA A 298 19.29 -6.41 -18.83
C ALA A 298 20.37 -6.79 -19.87
N ALA A 299 20.69 -8.08 -20.03
CA ALA A 299 21.62 -8.60 -21.02
C ALA A 299 21.07 -8.70 -22.46
N GLU A 300 19.76 -8.52 -22.69
CA GLU A 300 19.13 -8.69 -24.02
C GLU A 300 18.75 -7.38 -24.72
N VAL A 301 19.39 -6.25 -24.38
CA VAL A 301 19.34 -5.07 -25.26
C VAL A 301 20.37 -5.28 -26.37
N GLN A 302 20.02 -6.10 -27.36
CA GLN A 302 20.74 -6.11 -28.63
C GLN A 302 20.59 -4.72 -29.24
N ASP A 303 21.73 -4.03 -29.40
CA ASP A 303 21.83 -2.81 -30.19
C ASP A 303 21.09 -3.02 -31.52
N ALA A 304 20.09 -2.18 -31.77
CA ALA A 304 19.39 -2.16 -33.03
C ALA A 304 20.43 -1.95 -34.15
N VAL A 305 20.67 -3.01 -34.93
CA VAL A 305 21.55 -2.93 -36.10
C VAL A 305 20.95 -1.89 -37.06
N PRO A 306 21.67 -0.81 -37.39
CA PRO A 306 21.18 0.15 -38.35
C PRO A 306 21.09 -0.53 -39.71
N VAL A 307 19.88 -0.58 -40.26
CA VAL A 307 19.66 -1.01 -41.64
C VAL A 307 20.22 0.08 -42.55
N SER A 308 21.34 -0.24 -43.21
CA SER A 308 21.86 0.47 -44.38
C SER A 308 21.38 -0.20 -45.66
#